data_AF-A0AAV1ZXS9-F1
#
_entry.id   AF-A0AAV1ZXS9-F1
#
_cell.length_a   1.000
_cell.length_b   1.000
_cell.length_c   1.000
_cell.angle_alpha   90.00
_cell.angle_beta   90.00
_cell.angle_gamma   90.00
#
_symmetry.space_group_name_H-M   'P 1'
#
loop_
_entity.id
_entity.type
_entity.pdbx_description
1 polymer ?
#
loop_
_entity_poly.entity_id
_entity_poly.type
_entity_poly.pdbx_seq_one_letter_code
_entity_poly.pdbx_strand_id
1 'polypeptide(L)'
;MNNRAWFYTLSDTGTEFLSDREYLSTVRSLYLNSDYASALIDGKIQLHMIDEPNMPCMERESRIFPDPDQRNTVITCHALTNDFLIFGTDTGMIHLFSLLEWEFCVSTQHPQNTGIKDLQPDFPGTRILIIDSKNAAFICNPLDSSMLVVPNFSSSVTHVLWNHSTLYKGVFIAFDDAKANTFIYISDSVEGSKVEHLHSFVRNDLYPALLVEEEITFLTPTGKTSAMPVPGHQLDVYGYAQDPNQLDNNFQAAIRLQRFDQAYVLSSLMKSEKHWNELAKAALYSLDTEAAYRIFQKLGAGNKVLILEEIKEVEDTKLLAGHIAEFFFKNYELAQNLYLSSSKPSAALEMRKNLFQWDSALKLATTLSPLEVPLISKEYAEQLEFTGDITAALSNYEKGLQIESSDEYLIRRHINVCKAGIARTSIRSGDYRRLQTARNMLQG
;
A
#
# COMPACT_ATOMS: atom_id res chain seq x y z
N MET A 1 3.64 -29.27 -36.55
CA MET A 1 2.85 -28.38 -35.67
C MET A 1 3.73 -28.12 -34.44
N ASN A 2 3.74 -26.92 -33.86
CA ASN A 2 4.57 -26.64 -32.67
C ASN A 2 3.80 -27.06 -31.41
N ASN A 3 3.64 -28.37 -31.19
CA ASN A 3 2.75 -28.95 -30.19
C ASN A 3 3.42 -29.99 -29.29
N ARG A 4 4.75 -30.08 -29.26
CA ARG A 4 5.47 -31.04 -28.41
C ARG A 4 6.50 -30.32 -27.55
N ALA A 5 6.55 -30.65 -26.27
CA ALA A 5 7.55 -30.16 -25.33
C ALA A 5 8.38 -31.33 -24.79
N TRP A 6 9.67 -31.07 -24.54
CA TRP A 6 10.59 -32.01 -23.91
C TRP A 6 11.05 -31.42 -22.59
N PHE A 7 10.95 -32.19 -21.53
CA PHE A 7 11.35 -31.82 -20.18
C PHE A 7 12.68 -32.47 -19.84
N TYR A 8 13.56 -31.68 -19.25
CA TYR A 8 14.89 -32.10 -18.86
C TYR A 8 15.16 -31.66 -17.43
N THR A 9 15.83 -32.52 -16.66
CA THR A 9 16.38 -32.15 -15.35
C THR A 9 17.84 -31.76 -15.49
N LEU A 10 18.28 -30.84 -14.64
CA LEU A 10 19.67 -30.40 -14.53
C LEU A 10 20.27 -31.12 -13.32
N SER A 11 21.18 -32.05 -13.58
CA SER A 11 21.97 -32.78 -12.56
C SER A 11 23.43 -32.32 -12.55
N ASP A 12 24.17 -32.70 -11.52
CA ASP A 12 25.62 -32.39 -11.42
C ASP A 12 26.42 -32.95 -12.61
N THR A 13 25.91 -34.00 -13.25
CA THR A 13 26.54 -34.67 -14.41
C THR A 13 26.07 -34.11 -15.76
N GLY A 14 25.12 -33.17 -15.78
CA GLY A 14 24.64 -32.52 -16.99
C GLY A 14 23.11 -32.52 -17.09
N THR A 15 22.61 -32.49 -18.33
CA THR A 15 21.18 -32.44 -18.61
C THR A 15 20.65 -33.83 -18.91
N GLU A 16 19.64 -34.27 -18.17
CA GLU A 16 19.01 -35.58 -18.31
C GLU A 16 17.57 -35.43 -18.83
N PHE A 17 17.18 -36.27 -19.77
CA PHE A 17 15.82 -36.29 -20.31
C PHE A 17 14.86 -36.94 -19.31
N LEU A 18 13.78 -36.24 -18.97
CA LEU A 18 12.73 -36.73 -18.06
C LEU A 18 11.58 -37.34 -18.85
N SER A 19 10.89 -36.49 -19.61
CA SER A 19 9.64 -36.84 -20.30
C SER A 19 9.42 -35.94 -21.50
N ASP A 20 8.53 -36.35 -22.40
CA ASP A 20 8.02 -35.49 -23.45
C ASP A 20 6.49 -35.51 -23.43
N ARG A 21 5.89 -34.40 -23.89
CA ARG A 21 4.45 -34.26 -23.91
C ARG A 21 3.97 -33.66 -25.22
N GLU A 22 2.97 -34.29 -25.80
CA GLU A 22 2.26 -33.81 -26.97
C GLU A 22 0.95 -33.12 -26.57
N TYR A 23 0.75 -31.93 -27.10
CA TYR A 23 -0.42 -31.09 -26.89
C TYR A 23 -1.36 -31.17 -28.08
N LEU A 24 -2.65 -30.95 -27.82
CA LEU A 24 -3.73 -31.08 -28.82
C LEU A 24 -3.69 -29.99 -29.91
N SER A 25 -2.97 -28.91 -29.69
CA SER A 25 -2.79 -27.82 -30.66
C SER A 25 -1.46 -27.09 -30.42
N THR A 26 -1.22 -26.02 -31.16
CA THR A 26 0.02 -25.25 -31.09
C THR A 26 0.18 -24.58 -29.74
N VAL A 27 1.33 -24.80 -29.09
CA VAL A 27 1.70 -24.16 -27.83
C VAL A 27 2.05 -22.70 -28.09
N ARG A 28 1.31 -21.78 -27.47
CA ARG A 28 1.57 -20.34 -27.54
C ARG A 28 2.59 -19.88 -26.50
N SER A 29 2.48 -20.40 -25.29
CA SER A 29 3.41 -20.16 -24.18
C SER A 29 3.46 -21.36 -23.25
N LEU A 30 4.60 -21.55 -22.59
CA LEU A 30 4.86 -22.62 -21.64
C LEU A 30 5.62 -22.03 -20.45
N TYR A 31 5.11 -22.22 -19.25
CA TYR A 31 5.79 -21.89 -17.99
C TYR A 31 5.92 -23.15 -17.15
N LEU A 32 6.97 -23.23 -16.34
CA LEU A 32 7.23 -24.35 -15.45
C LEU A 32 7.69 -23.86 -14.08
N ASN A 33 7.43 -24.67 -13.06
CA ASN A 33 8.10 -24.62 -11.77
C ASN A 33 8.82 -25.97 -11.53
N SER A 34 9.15 -26.31 -10.28
CA SER A 34 9.81 -27.58 -9.95
C SER A 34 8.99 -28.82 -10.31
N ASP A 35 7.66 -28.74 -10.23
CA ASP A 35 6.79 -29.91 -10.22
C ASP A 35 5.76 -29.90 -11.37
N TYR A 36 5.36 -28.71 -11.83
CA TYR A 36 4.29 -28.49 -12.78
C TYR A 36 4.73 -27.67 -13.99
N ALA A 37 4.08 -27.93 -15.12
CA ALA A 37 4.12 -27.11 -16.31
C ALA A 37 2.71 -26.66 -16.70
N SER A 38 2.64 -25.45 -17.24
CA SER A 38 1.41 -24.79 -17.69
C SER A 38 1.58 -24.39 -19.15
N ALA A 39 0.77 -24.96 -20.04
CA ALA A 39 0.82 -24.72 -21.48
C ALA A 39 -0.45 -24.00 -21.96
N LEU A 40 -0.29 -22.85 -22.63
CA LEU A 40 -1.41 -22.09 -23.22
C LEU A 40 -1.61 -22.52 -24.68
N ILE A 41 -2.77 -23.10 -24.96
CA ILE A 41 -3.11 -23.74 -26.23
C ILE A 41 -4.55 -23.40 -26.59
N ASP A 42 -4.77 -22.76 -27.75
CA ASP A 42 -6.11 -22.42 -28.28
C ASP A 42 -7.04 -21.73 -27.26
N GLY A 43 -6.51 -20.76 -26.51
CA GLY A 43 -7.26 -20.01 -25.49
C GLY A 43 -7.54 -20.77 -24.19
N LYS A 44 -6.91 -21.94 -24.01
CA LYS A 44 -7.03 -22.80 -22.82
C LYS A 44 -5.66 -23.07 -22.21
N ILE A 45 -5.60 -23.25 -20.90
CA ILE A 45 -4.39 -23.70 -20.21
C ILE A 45 -4.52 -25.18 -19.91
N GLN A 46 -3.50 -25.95 -20.24
CA GLN A 46 -3.30 -27.29 -19.68
C GLN A 46 -2.21 -27.21 -18.61
N LEU A 47 -2.61 -27.35 -17.35
CA LEU A 47 -1.72 -27.50 -16.19
C LEU A 47 -1.48 -28.97 -15.93
N HIS A 48 -0.24 -29.38 -15.69
CA HIS A 48 0.09 -30.77 -15.41
C HIS A 48 1.42 -30.93 -14.70
N MET A 49 1.65 -32.08 -14.07
CA MET A 49 2.96 -32.42 -13.50
C MET A 49 4.01 -32.67 -14.59
N ILE A 50 5.26 -32.30 -14.33
CA ILE A 50 6.42 -32.54 -15.21
C ILE A 50 6.84 -34.01 -15.12
N ASP A 51 6.94 -34.50 -13.88
CA ASP A 51 7.25 -35.89 -13.55
C ASP A 51 5.98 -36.58 -13.07
N GLU A 52 5.59 -37.68 -13.72
CA GLU A 52 4.47 -38.51 -13.28
C GLU A 52 4.93 -39.35 -12.08
N PRO A 53 4.32 -39.19 -10.89
CA PRO A 53 4.73 -39.97 -9.73
C PRO A 53 4.43 -41.46 -9.96
N ASN A 54 5.34 -42.34 -9.54
CA ASN A 54 5.11 -43.79 -9.50
C ASN A 54 3.92 -44.21 -8.58
N MET A 55 3.34 -43.27 -7.84
CA MET A 55 2.19 -43.46 -6.95
C MET A 55 0.98 -42.65 -7.45
N PRO A 56 -0.21 -43.26 -7.52
CA PRO A 56 -1.39 -42.66 -8.13
C PRO A 56 -2.06 -41.66 -7.17
N CYS A 57 -1.53 -40.45 -7.07
CA CYS A 57 -2.32 -39.31 -6.58
C CYS A 57 -3.09 -38.72 -7.77
N MET A 58 -4.11 -39.44 -8.24
CA MET A 58 -4.78 -39.16 -9.52
C MET A 58 -5.51 -37.80 -9.61
N GLU A 59 -5.73 -37.11 -8.49
CA GLU A 59 -6.54 -35.89 -8.48
C GLU A 59 -5.80 -34.62 -8.93
N ARG A 60 -4.46 -34.62 -8.95
CA ARG A 60 -3.63 -33.43 -9.25
C ARG A 60 -2.67 -33.57 -10.44
N GLU A 61 -2.81 -34.64 -11.23
CA GLU A 61 -1.89 -34.92 -12.34
C GLU A 61 -2.02 -33.91 -13.51
N SER A 62 -3.26 -33.52 -13.84
CA SER A 62 -3.54 -32.58 -14.92
C SER A 62 -4.91 -31.91 -14.77
N ARG A 63 -5.01 -30.63 -15.14
CA ARG A 63 -6.29 -29.89 -15.23
C ARG A 63 -6.27 -28.94 -16.43
N ILE A 64 -7.44 -28.74 -17.04
CA ILE A 64 -7.62 -27.81 -18.16
C ILE A 64 -8.46 -26.63 -17.70
N PHE A 65 -8.01 -25.42 -18.03
CA PHE A 65 -8.71 -24.16 -17.78
C PHE A 65 -9.07 -23.48 -19.11
N PRO A 66 -10.18 -22.73 -19.18
CA PRO A 66 -11.19 -22.60 -18.13
C PRO A 66 -12.01 -23.89 -17.97
N ASP A 67 -12.74 -24.03 -16.86
CA ASP A 67 -13.56 -25.23 -16.62
C ASP A 67 -14.65 -25.38 -17.71
N PRO A 68 -15.15 -26.60 -17.99
CA PRO A 68 -16.07 -26.87 -19.10
C PRO A 68 -17.38 -26.05 -19.12
N ASP A 69 -17.73 -25.44 -17.99
CA ASP A 69 -18.91 -24.59 -17.81
C ASP A 69 -18.66 -23.14 -18.27
N GLN A 70 -17.39 -22.74 -18.42
CA GLN A 70 -16.95 -21.40 -18.81
C GLN A 70 -16.49 -21.36 -20.29
N ARG A 71 -17.24 -22.00 -21.19
CA ARG A 71 -16.82 -22.21 -22.60
C ARG A 71 -16.58 -20.94 -23.41
N ASN A 72 -17.14 -19.81 -22.99
CA ASN A 72 -17.03 -18.54 -23.69
C ASN A 72 -15.83 -17.70 -23.25
N THR A 73 -15.10 -18.14 -22.23
CA THR A 73 -13.93 -17.42 -21.72
C THR A 73 -12.69 -17.82 -22.50
N VAL A 74 -11.94 -16.83 -23.01
CA VAL A 74 -10.66 -17.07 -23.69
C VAL A 74 -9.53 -16.62 -22.77
N ILE A 75 -8.64 -17.55 -22.44
CA ILE A 75 -7.43 -17.22 -21.68
C ILE A 75 -6.40 -16.63 -22.64
N THR A 76 -5.89 -15.45 -22.28
CA THR A 76 -5.00 -14.66 -23.15
C THR A 76 -3.54 -14.77 -22.75
N CYS A 77 -3.26 -14.96 -21.46
CA CYS A 77 -1.92 -15.02 -20.86
C CYS A 77 -1.95 -15.81 -19.55
N HIS A 78 -0.79 -16.30 -19.13
CA HIS A 78 -0.63 -17.03 -17.89
C HIS A 78 0.79 -16.90 -17.34
N ALA A 79 0.96 -17.21 -16.06
CA ALA A 79 2.24 -17.39 -15.41
C ALA A 79 2.11 -18.48 -14.36
N LEU A 80 3.24 -19.10 -14.02
CA LEU A 80 3.32 -20.15 -13.02
C LEU A 80 4.39 -19.77 -12.01
N THR A 81 4.01 -19.66 -10.74
CA THR A 81 4.94 -19.57 -9.61
C THR A 81 5.08 -20.94 -8.95
N ASN A 82 5.85 -21.04 -7.87
CA ASN A 82 5.93 -22.30 -7.11
C ASN A 82 4.58 -22.68 -6.46
N ASP A 83 3.77 -21.69 -6.11
CA ASP A 83 2.55 -21.90 -5.34
C ASP A 83 1.26 -21.68 -6.15
N PHE A 84 1.32 -20.89 -7.23
CA PHE A 84 0.14 -20.43 -7.95
C PHE A 84 0.26 -20.58 -9.47
N LEU A 85 -0.84 -21.03 -10.10
CA LEU A 85 -1.14 -20.74 -11.49
C LEU A 85 -1.94 -19.44 -11.56
N ILE A 86 -1.47 -18.49 -12.36
CA ILE A 86 -2.07 -17.17 -12.52
C ILE A 86 -2.41 -16.98 -13.98
N PHE A 87 -3.64 -16.57 -14.30
CA PHE A 87 -4.03 -16.34 -15.69
C PHE A 87 -5.02 -15.20 -15.88
N GLY A 88 -4.94 -14.57 -17.05
CA GLY A 88 -5.79 -13.46 -17.46
C GLY A 88 -6.68 -13.85 -18.64
N THR A 89 -7.85 -13.22 -18.73
CA THR A 89 -8.83 -13.48 -19.80
C THR A 89 -9.02 -12.28 -20.73
N ASP A 90 -9.65 -12.53 -21.87
CA ASP A 90 -10.11 -11.52 -22.83
C ASP A 90 -11.19 -10.57 -22.27
N THR A 91 -11.93 -11.02 -21.26
CA THR A 91 -12.92 -10.21 -20.52
C THR A 91 -12.33 -9.37 -19.38
N GLY A 92 -11.03 -9.52 -19.11
CA GLY A 92 -10.35 -8.77 -18.05
C GLY A 92 -10.39 -9.42 -16.67
N MET A 93 -10.77 -10.69 -16.59
CA MET A 93 -10.69 -11.47 -15.34
C MET A 93 -9.26 -11.94 -15.11
N ILE A 94 -8.84 -11.90 -13.85
CA ILE A 94 -7.55 -12.40 -13.38
C ILE A 94 -7.84 -13.45 -12.32
N HIS A 95 -7.35 -14.66 -12.55
CA HIS A 95 -7.57 -15.80 -11.68
C HIS A 95 -6.27 -16.25 -11.02
N LEU A 96 -6.33 -16.47 -9.71
CA LEU A 96 -5.29 -17.11 -8.92
C LEU A 96 -5.75 -18.51 -8.51
N PHE A 97 -5.03 -19.53 -8.94
CA PHE A 97 -5.28 -20.92 -8.62
C PHE A 97 -4.12 -21.48 -7.78
N SER A 98 -4.42 -21.98 -6.58
CA SER A 98 -3.42 -22.59 -5.70
C SER A 98 -3.08 -23.99 -6.15
N LEU A 99 -1.78 -24.26 -6.34
CA LEU A 99 -1.26 -25.59 -6.63
C LEU A 99 -1.32 -26.50 -5.39
N LEU A 100 -1.20 -25.92 -4.20
CA LEU A 100 -1.22 -26.64 -2.93
C LEU A 100 -2.64 -27.10 -2.56
N GLU A 101 -3.64 -26.24 -2.70
CA GLU A 101 -5.03 -26.54 -2.33
C GLU A 101 -5.82 -27.08 -3.53
N TRP A 102 -5.32 -26.89 -4.75
CA TRP A 102 -5.97 -27.30 -6.01
C TRP A 102 -7.32 -26.60 -6.26
N GLU A 103 -7.43 -25.35 -5.83
CA GLU A 103 -8.64 -24.52 -5.93
C GLU A 103 -8.34 -23.07 -6.33
N PHE A 104 -9.37 -22.35 -6.76
CA PHE A 104 -9.28 -20.91 -7.01
C PHE A 104 -9.25 -20.15 -5.69
N CYS A 105 -8.16 -19.41 -5.44
CA CYS A 105 -8.06 -18.56 -4.25
C CYS A 105 -8.84 -17.26 -4.44
N VAL A 106 -8.59 -16.57 -5.56
CA VAL A 106 -9.11 -15.24 -5.84
C VAL A 106 -9.39 -15.10 -7.34
N SER A 107 -10.46 -14.36 -7.65
CA SER A 107 -10.74 -13.88 -9.00
C SER A 107 -11.05 -12.39 -8.95
N THR A 108 -10.26 -11.58 -9.67
CA THR A 108 -10.38 -10.12 -9.68
C THR A 108 -10.70 -9.63 -11.09
N GLN A 109 -11.67 -8.73 -11.20
CA GLN A 109 -12.06 -8.12 -12.47
C GLN A 109 -11.29 -6.82 -12.67
N HIS A 110 -10.70 -6.63 -13.86
CA HIS A 110 -10.11 -5.36 -14.26
C HIS A 110 -11.16 -4.24 -14.21
N PRO A 111 -10.92 -3.08 -13.55
CA PRO A 111 -11.94 -2.05 -13.32
C PRO A 111 -12.63 -1.51 -14.58
N GLN A 112 -11.93 -1.56 -15.73
CA GLN A 112 -12.45 -1.11 -17.01
C GLN A 112 -13.02 -2.23 -17.89
N ASN A 113 -13.09 -3.47 -17.38
CA ASN A 113 -13.45 -4.67 -18.14
C ASN A 113 -12.66 -4.82 -19.46
N THR A 114 -11.38 -4.42 -19.41
CA THR A 114 -10.45 -4.53 -20.53
C THR A 114 -9.77 -5.89 -20.45
N GLY A 115 -9.69 -6.61 -21.58
CA GLY A 115 -8.97 -7.87 -21.66
C GLY A 115 -7.51 -7.76 -21.24
N ILE A 116 -7.01 -8.78 -20.56
CA ILE A 116 -5.62 -8.84 -20.13
C ILE A 116 -4.76 -9.31 -21.29
N LYS A 117 -3.67 -8.61 -21.60
CA LYS A 117 -2.74 -8.96 -22.67
C LYS A 117 -1.57 -9.80 -22.15
N ASP A 118 -0.99 -9.38 -21.04
CA ASP A 118 0.14 -10.04 -20.39
C ASP A 118 0.06 -9.86 -18.87
N LEU A 119 0.69 -10.78 -18.14
CA LEU A 119 0.82 -10.70 -16.69
C LEU A 119 2.17 -11.26 -16.23
N GLN A 120 2.73 -10.62 -15.20
CA GLN A 120 4.06 -10.93 -14.67
C GLN A 120 3.99 -10.87 -13.14
N PRO A 121 3.88 -12.02 -12.45
CA PRO A 121 3.86 -12.06 -11.00
C PRO A 121 5.23 -11.76 -10.39
N ASP A 122 5.23 -11.26 -9.17
CA ASP A 122 6.43 -11.26 -8.32
C ASP A 122 6.81 -12.69 -7.93
N PHE A 123 8.01 -12.86 -7.37
CA PHE A 123 8.54 -14.19 -7.01
C PHE A 123 7.57 -15.06 -6.18
N PRO A 124 6.92 -14.56 -5.12
CA PRO A 124 5.93 -15.34 -4.37
C PRO A 124 4.52 -15.37 -5.01
N GLY A 125 4.25 -14.62 -6.08
CA GLY A 125 2.92 -14.53 -6.70
C GLY A 125 1.88 -13.74 -5.89
N THR A 126 2.34 -12.90 -4.97
CA THR A 126 1.48 -12.06 -4.11
C THR A 126 1.18 -10.70 -4.72
N ARG A 127 1.92 -10.30 -5.76
CA ARG A 127 1.72 -9.08 -6.55
C ARG A 127 1.88 -9.42 -8.01
N ILE A 128 1.05 -8.83 -8.85
CA ILE A 128 1.00 -9.16 -10.28
C ILE A 128 1.05 -7.86 -11.06
N LEU A 129 2.07 -7.69 -11.89
CA LEU A 129 2.03 -6.67 -12.94
C LEU A 129 1.17 -7.18 -14.08
N ILE A 130 0.24 -6.37 -14.52
CA ILE A 130 -0.75 -6.70 -15.54
C ILE A 130 -0.67 -5.65 -16.63
N ILE A 131 -0.64 -6.09 -17.88
CA ILE A 131 -0.73 -5.23 -19.06
C ILE A 131 -2.05 -5.51 -19.74
N ASP A 132 -2.91 -4.50 -19.87
CA ASP A 132 -4.20 -4.63 -20.52
C ASP A 132 -4.08 -4.59 -22.06
N SER A 133 -5.19 -4.82 -22.76
CA SER A 133 -5.23 -4.77 -24.23
C SER A 133 -4.99 -3.38 -24.82
N LYS A 134 -5.04 -2.31 -24.01
CA LYS A 134 -4.68 -0.94 -24.37
C LYS A 134 -3.20 -0.64 -24.12
N ASN A 135 -2.42 -1.62 -23.66
CA ASN A 135 -1.02 -1.50 -23.24
C ASN A 135 -0.82 -0.56 -22.02
N ALA A 136 -1.85 -0.40 -21.18
CA ALA A 136 -1.70 0.23 -19.88
C ALA A 136 -1.30 -0.83 -18.85
N ALA A 137 -0.41 -0.45 -17.93
CA ALA A 137 0.08 -1.35 -16.89
C ALA A 137 -0.49 -1.03 -15.51
N PHE A 138 -0.76 -2.09 -14.76
CA PHE A 138 -1.32 -2.03 -13.41
C PHE A 138 -0.60 -3.02 -12.50
N ILE A 139 -0.43 -2.68 -11.23
CA ILE A 139 -0.09 -3.65 -10.19
C ILE A 139 -1.37 -4.08 -9.50
N CYS A 140 -1.68 -5.37 -9.60
CA CYS A 140 -2.78 -6.01 -8.90
C CYS A 140 -2.26 -6.67 -7.63
N ASN A 141 -2.89 -6.38 -6.51
CA ASN A 141 -2.75 -7.15 -5.28
C ASN A 141 -3.99 -8.04 -5.12
N PRO A 142 -3.88 -9.37 -5.32
CA PRO A 142 -5.03 -10.27 -5.24
C PRO A 142 -5.70 -10.27 -3.85
N LEU A 143 -4.95 -10.00 -2.78
CA LEU A 143 -5.45 -10.13 -1.41
C LEU A 143 -6.53 -9.09 -1.06
N ASP A 144 -6.39 -7.86 -1.54
CA ASP A 144 -7.35 -6.77 -1.33
C ASP A 144 -8.08 -6.37 -2.62
N SER A 145 -7.81 -7.07 -3.74
CA SER A 145 -8.31 -6.77 -5.08
C SER A 145 -8.02 -5.34 -5.54
N SER A 146 -7.00 -4.69 -4.97
CA SER A 146 -6.57 -3.36 -5.41
C SER A 146 -5.82 -3.44 -6.73
N MET A 147 -6.05 -2.46 -7.59
CA MET A 147 -5.30 -2.26 -8.83
C MET A 147 -4.76 -0.85 -8.91
N LEU A 148 -3.45 -0.73 -8.95
CA LEU A 148 -2.74 0.55 -9.02
C LEU A 148 -2.18 0.76 -10.41
N VAL A 149 -2.40 1.94 -10.98
CA VAL A 149 -1.81 2.32 -12.26
C VAL A 149 -0.30 2.43 -12.11
N VAL A 150 0.46 1.85 -13.04
CA VAL A 150 1.92 2.08 -13.12
C VAL A 150 2.15 3.40 -13.87
N PRO A 151 2.68 4.45 -13.21
CA PRO A 151 2.89 5.74 -13.85
C PRO A 151 3.99 5.64 -14.92
N ASN A 152 3.94 6.49 -15.94
CA ASN A 152 4.99 6.58 -16.97
C ASN A 152 5.36 5.25 -17.67
N PHE A 153 4.42 4.30 -17.73
CA PHE A 153 4.65 3.03 -18.38
C PHE A 153 4.59 3.18 -19.91
N SER A 154 5.62 2.71 -20.62
CA SER A 154 5.66 2.77 -22.08
C SER A 154 4.80 1.68 -22.70
N SER A 155 4.06 2.02 -23.77
CA SER A 155 3.28 1.03 -24.54
C SER A 155 4.15 0.07 -25.34
N SER A 156 5.45 0.34 -25.50
CA SER A 156 6.43 -0.51 -26.17
C SER A 156 7.21 -1.42 -25.22
N VAL A 157 6.79 -1.55 -23.96
CA VAL A 157 7.41 -2.51 -23.03
C VAL A 157 7.26 -3.93 -23.58
N THR A 158 8.39 -4.60 -23.67
CA THR A 158 8.52 -5.98 -24.17
C THR A 158 8.66 -7.00 -23.04
N HIS A 159 9.34 -6.62 -21.95
CA HIS A 159 9.69 -7.52 -20.85
C HIS A 159 9.69 -6.77 -19.53
N VAL A 160 9.36 -7.48 -18.45
CA VAL A 160 9.42 -6.97 -17.08
C VAL A 160 10.16 -7.99 -16.21
N LEU A 161 11.03 -7.51 -15.33
CA LEU A 161 11.68 -8.31 -14.30
C LEU A 161 11.35 -7.77 -12.92
N TRP A 162 10.79 -8.62 -12.06
CA TRP A 162 10.69 -8.34 -10.63
C TRP A 162 12.02 -8.60 -9.95
N ASN A 163 12.30 -7.90 -8.85
CA ASN A 163 13.47 -8.17 -8.03
C ASN A 163 13.23 -9.37 -7.11
N HIS A 164 14.10 -10.37 -7.17
CA HIS A 164 14.06 -11.58 -6.34
C HIS A 164 14.75 -11.37 -4.98
N SER A 165 14.71 -10.16 -4.43
CA SER A 165 15.27 -9.87 -3.11
C SER A 165 14.29 -10.23 -2.00
N THR A 166 14.80 -10.88 -0.95
CA THR A 166 14.02 -11.18 0.27
C THR A 166 13.89 -9.97 1.20
N LEU A 167 14.85 -9.04 1.11
CA LEU A 167 14.96 -7.85 1.96
C LEU A 167 14.24 -6.64 1.35
N TYR A 168 14.54 -6.33 0.08
CA TYR A 168 14.05 -5.13 -0.60
C TYR A 168 13.01 -5.51 -1.65
N LYS A 169 11.76 -5.61 -1.22
CA LYS A 169 10.63 -6.07 -2.05
C LYS A 169 10.04 -4.94 -2.90
N GLY A 170 9.22 -5.33 -3.88
CA GLY A 170 8.41 -4.38 -4.67
C GLY A 170 9.13 -3.68 -5.81
N VAL A 171 10.44 -3.87 -5.98
CA VAL A 171 11.19 -3.28 -7.09
C VAL A 171 11.03 -4.13 -8.36
N PHE A 172 10.77 -3.49 -9.49
CA PHE A 172 10.73 -4.14 -10.80
C PHE A 172 11.24 -3.21 -11.90
N ILE A 173 11.67 -3.80 -13.02
CA ILE A 173 12.22 -3.07 -14.17
C ILE A 173 11.44 -3.46 -15.41
N ALA A 174 10.92 -2.47 -16.14
CA ALA A 174 10.25 -2.64 -17.42
C ALA A 174 11.18 -2.22 -18.58
N PHE A 175 11.36 -3.11 -19.55
CA PHE A 175 12.25 -2.94 -20.70
C PHE A 175 11.42 -2.62 -21.96
N ASP A 176 11.54 -1.38 -22.42
CA ASP A 176 11.02 -0.94 -23.72
C ASP A 176 12.10 -1.06 -24.81
N ASP A 177 11.78 -0.74 -26.06
CA ASP A 177 12.71 -0.89 -27.19
C ASP A 177 14.04 -0.13 -27.04
N ALA A 178 14.10 0.94 -26.23
CA ALA A 178 15.28 1.82 -26.12
C ALA A 178 15.84 1.94 -24.69
N LYS A 179 15.01 1.74 -23.66
CA LYS A 179 15.29 2.06 -22.26
C LYS A 179 14.76 0.97 -21.33
N ALA A 180 15.37 0.93 -20.16
CA ALA A 180 14.86 0.21 -19.00
C ALA A 180 14.39 1.24 -17.96
N ASN A 181 13.20 1.02 -17.41
CA ASN A 181 12.56 1.89 -16.42
C ASN A 181 12.39 1.14 -15.10
N THR A 182 12.96 1.66 -14.03
CA THR A 182 12.88 1.08 -12.69
C THR A 182 11.68 1.66 -11.95
N PHE A 183 10.92 0.78 -11.29
CA PHE A 183 9.76 1.12 -10.48
C PHE A 183 9.85 0.48 -9.09
N ILE A 184 9.12 1.06 -8.14
CA ILE A 184 8.89 0.47 -6.82
C ILE A 184 7.39 0.45 -6.52
N TYR A 185 6.89 -0.72 -6.13
CA TYR A 185 5.60 -0.88 -5.50
C TYR A 185 5.75 -0.74 -3.99
N ILE A 186 5.00 0.18 -3.40
CA ILE A 186 4.96 0.45 -1.97
C ILE A 186 3.61 -0.06 -1.47
N SER A 187 3.63 -1.12 -0.64
CA SER A 187 2.40 -1.75 -0.14
C SER A 187 1.65 -0.82 0.81
N ASP A 188 2.37 -0.20 1.72
CA ASP A 188 1.81 0.58 2.80
C ASP A 188 2.58 1.88 2.92
N SER A 189 1.84 2.98 2.92
CA SER A 189 2.36 4.31 3.19
C SER A 189 1.28 5.15 3.87
N VAL A 190 1.65 6.32 4.36
CA VAL A 190 0.70 7.26 4.96
C VAL A 190 -0.44 7.65 4.00
N GLU A 191 -0.20 7.62 2.69
CA GLU A 191 -1.22 7.91 1.67
C GLU A 191 -1.82 6.65 1.03
N GLY A 192 -1.49 5.47 1.56
CA GLY A 192 -1.91 4.17 1.03
C GLY A 192 -0.90 3.54 0.06
N SER A 193 -1.33 2.47 -0.61
CA SER A 193 -0.49 1.75 -1.57
C SER A 193 -0.28 2.57 -2.85
N LYS A 194 0.95 2.54 -3.39
CA LYS A 194 1.29 3.28 -4.62
C LYS A 194 2.42 2.63 -5.40
N VAL A 195 2.55 3.02 -6.66
CA VAL A 195 3.65 2.65 -7.54
C VAL A 195 4.37 3.93 -7.96
N GLU A 196 5.69 3.94 -7.82
CA GLU A 196 6.51 5.09 -8.19
C GLU A 196 7.52 4.71 -9.27
N HIS A 197 7.71 5.62 -10.23
CA HIS A 197 8.82 5.55 -11.18
C HIS A 197 10.07 6.13 -10.52
N LEU A 198 11.16 5.37 -10.49
CA LEU A 198 12.40 5.78 -9.83
C LEU A 198 13.36 6.48 -10.79
N HIS A 199 13.76 5.78 -11.84
CA HIS A 199 14.67 6.30 -12.86
C HIS A 199 14.60 5.44 -14.14
N SER A 200 15.28 5.91 -15.18
CA SER A 200 15.44 5.20 -16.44
C SER A 200 16.91 5.08 -16.80
N PHE A 201 17.30 4.00 -17.48
CA PHE A 201 18.66 3.80 -17.99
C PHE A 201 18.63 3.18 -19.39
N VAL A 202 19.78 3.22 -20.07
CA VAL A 202 19.93 2.69 -21.43
C VAL A 202 19.77 1.17 -21.40
N ARG A 203 18.94 0.64 -22.30
CA ARG A 203 18.73 -0.80 -22.43
C ARG A 203 20.00 -1.48 -22.95
N ASN A 204 20.29 -2.67 -22.40
CA ASN A 204 21.26 -3.58 -22.97
C ASN A 204 20.58 -4.42 -24.08
N ASP A 205 21.25 -4.63 -25.20
CA ASP A 205 20.72 -5.41 -26.34
C ASP A 205 20.57 -6.90 -26.02
N LEU A 206 21.20 -7.37 -24.94
CA LEU A 206 21.06 -8.73 -24.45
C LEU A 206 19.68 -8.97 -23.82
N TYR A 207 19.26 -10.24 -23.76
CA TYR A 207 17.96 -10.60 -23.19
C TYR A 207 17.99 -10.53 -21.66
N PRO A 208 17.15 -9.71 -21.00
CA PRO A 208 17.11 -9.62 -19.54
C PRO A 208 16.43 -10.85 -18.95
N ALA A 209 17.17 -11.66 -18.18
CA ALA A 209 16.70 -12.97 -17.72
C ALA A 209 16.32 -13.00 -16.23
N LEU A 210 17.08 -12.30 -15.38
CA LEU A 210 16.90 -12.35 -13.93
C LEU A 210 17.34 -11.04 -13.28
N LEU A 211 16.58 -10.56 -12.30
CA LEU A 211 16.94 -9.44 -11.43
C LEU A 211 17.00 -9.93 -9.98
N VAL A 212 18.19 -9.90 -9.39
CA VAL A 212 18.42 -10.29 -7.99
C VAL A 212 19.17 -9.17 -7.30
N GLU A 213 18.58 -8.64 -6.23
CA GLU A 213 19.11 -7.57 -5.39
C GLU A 213 19.42 -6.29 -6.19
N GLU A 214 20.67 -6.17 -6.65
CA GLU A 214 21.24 -5.00 -7.31
C GLU A 214 21.76 -5.31 -8.72
N GLU A 215 21.63 -6.54 -9.20
CA GLU A 215 22.20 -6.99 -10.48
C GLU A 215 21.15 -7.60 -11.41
N ILE A 216 21.27 -7.28 -12.71
CA ILE A 216 20.52 -7.94 -13.77
C ILE A 216 21.45 -8.94 -14.45
N THR A 217 21.00 -10.18 -14.54
CA THR A 217 21.63 -11.20 -15.39
C THR A 217 20.96 -11.20 -16.76
N PHE A 218 21.79 -11.05 -17.79
CA PHE A 218 21.41 -11.10 -19.19
C PHE A 218 21.86 -12.40 -19.84
N LEU A 219 21.10 -12.85 -20.84
CA LEU A 219 21.47 -13.95 -21.71
C LEU A 219 22.00 -13.42 -23.05
N THR A 220 23.17 -13.91 -23.43
CA THR A 220 23.76 -13.70 -24.75
C THR A 220 23.04 -14.55 -25.80
N PRO A 221 23.15 -14.21 -27.10
CA PRO A 221 22.65 -15.09 -28.17
C PRO A 221 23.26 -16.49 -28.17
N THR A 222 24.42 -16.67 -27.51
CA THR A 222 25.10 -17.97 -27.35
C THR A 222 24.64 -18.76 -26.13
N GLY A 223 23.69 -18.24 -25.34
CA GLY A 223 23.20 -18.87 -24.11
C GLY A 223 24.07 -18.64 -22.87
N LYS A 224 25.22 -17.98 -23.00
CA LYS A 224 26.03 -17.56 -21.83
C LYS A 224 25.35 -16.42 -21.07
N THR A 225 25.59 -16.37 -19.77
CA THR A 225 25.12 -15.30 -18.88
C THR A 225 26.12 -14.14 -18.81
N SER A 226 25.62 -12.93 -18.62
CA SER A 226 26.39 -11.73 -18.33
C SER A 226 25.65 -10.93 -17.27
N ALA A 227 26.32 -10.62 -16.15
CA ALA A 227 25.74 -9.77 -15.10
C ALA A 227 26.08 -8.30 -15.35
N MET A 228 25.15 -7.42 -14.97
CA MET A 228 25.36 -5.97 -14.96
C MET A 228 24.69 -5.38 -13.72
N PRO A 229 25.37 -4.49 -12.98
CA PRO A 229 24.73 -3.79 -11.88
C PRO A 229 23.63 -2.87 -12.40
N VAL A 230 22.52 -2.79 -11.65
CA VAL A 230 21.44 -1.87 -11.96
C VAL A 230 21.93 -0.45 -11.64
N PRO A 231 21.93 0.48 -12.62
CA PRO A 231 22.33 1.85 -12.37
C PRO A 231 21.50 2.46 -11.24
N GLY A 232 22.15 3.04 -10.23
CA GLY A 232 21.47 3.66 -9.08
C GLY A 232 21.02 2.71 -7.96
N HIS A 233 21.22 1.40 -8.09
CA HIS A 233 20.95 0.43 -7.01
C HIS A 233 22.19 0.09 -6.19
N GLN A 234 23.39 0.20 -6.77
CA GLN A 234 24.63 -0.01 -6.02
C GLN A 234 24.94 1.21 -5.17
N LEU A 235 24.80 1.05 -3.86
CA LEU A 235 25.02 2.11 -2.88
C LEU A 235 26.30 1.81 -2.12
N ASP A 236 27.43 2.28 -2.64
CA ASP A 236 28.70 2.15 -1.92
C ASP A 236 28.70 3.12 -0.72
N VAL A 237 28.46 2.53 0.45
CA VAL A 237 28.35 3.26 1.72
C VAL A 237 29.70 3.74 2.21
N TYR A 238 30.81 3.05 1.89
CA TYR A 238 32.12 3.32 2.48
C TYR A 238 33.16 3.85 1.50
N GLY A 239 33.11 3.45 0.22
CA GLY A 239 34.12 3.82 -0.77
C GLY A 239 34.09 5.29 -1.17
N TYR A 240 32.97 5.99 -0.97
CA TYR A 240 32.84 7.43 -1.27
C TYR A 240 32.81 8.32 -0.02
N ALA A 241 33.30 7.84 1.13
CA ALA A 241 33.29 8.60 2.39
C ALA A 241 33.95 9.99 2.30
N GLN A 242 34.79 10.22 1.28
CA GLN A 242 35.48 11.49 1.04
C GLN A 242 34.79 12.44 0.04
N ASP A 243 33.77 11.98 -0.70
CA ASP A 243 33.02 12.80 -1.67
C ASP A 243 31.59 13.08 -1.17
N PRO A 244 31.32 14.27 -0.60
CA PRO A 244 30.03 14.62 -0.06
C PRO A 244 28.89 14.55 -1.07
N ASN A 245 29.15 14.83 -2.36
CA ASN A 245 28.10 14.82 -3.39
C ASN A 245 27.68 13.38 -3.72
N GLN A 246 28.64 12.46 -3.79
CA GLN A 246 28.32 11.04 -4.01
C GLN A 246 27.62 10.43 -2.80
N LEU A 247 28.00 10.81 -1.59
CA LEU A 247 27.28 10.39 -0.38
C LEU A 247 25.83 10.86 -0.37
N ASP A 248 25.58 12.12 -0.74
CA ASP A 248 24.21 12.65 -0.87
C ASP A 248 23.42 11.91 -1.96
N ASN A 249 24.02 11.67 -3.13
CA ASN A 249 23.39 10.90 -4.19
C ASN A 249 23.02 9.48 -3.74
N ASN A 250 23.94 8.79 -3.05
CA ASN A 250 23.70 7.45 -2.51
C ASN A 250 22.61 7.47 -1.43
N PHE A 251 22.59 8.50 -0.58
CA PHE A 251 21.56 8.67 0.44
C PHE A 251 20.18 8.87 -0.19
N GLN A 252 20.08 9.72 -1.21
CA GLN A 252 18.84 9.97 -1.95
C GLN A 252 18.35 8.72 -2.72
N ALA A 253 19.27 7.92 -3.24
CA ALA A 253 18.94 6.64 -3.86
C ALA A 253 18.47 5.60 -2.82
N ALA A 254 19.12 5.53 -1.65
CA ALA A 254 18.71 4.66 -0.54
C ALA A 254 17.28 4.96 -0.08
N ILE A 255 16.92 6.24 0.08
CA ILE A 255 15.56 6.66 0.44
C ILE A 255 14.56 6.21 -0.63
N ARG A 256 14.85 6.48 -1.90
CA ARG A 256 13.98 6.12 -3.03
C ARG A 256 13.74 4.62 -3.17
N LEU A 257 14.74 3.81 -2.82
CA LEU A 257 14.66 2.35 -2.83
C LEU A 257 14.12 1.76 -1.50
N GLN A 258 13.72 2.61 -0.54
CA GLN A 258 13.29 2.21 0.81
C GLN A 258 14.34 1.37 1.60
N ARG A 259 15.62 1.62 1.36
CA ARG A 259 16.74 0.97 2.04
C ARG A 259 17.18 1.77 3.26
N PHE A 260 16.31 1.85 4.26
CA PHE A 260 16.49 2.72 5.43
C PHE A 260 17.71 2.35 6.28
N ASP A 261 18.09 1.08 6.29
CA ASP A 261 19.32 0.58 6.92
C ASP A 261 20.58 1.20 6.29
N GLN A 262 20.67 1.20 4.96
CA GLN A 262 21.79 1.80 4.24
C GLN A 262 21.78 3.33 4.41
N ALA A 263 20.60 3.95 4.31
CA ALA A 263 20.42 5.39 4.50
C ALA A 263 20.80 5.86 5.92
N TYR A 264 20.59 5.01 6.95
CA TYR A 264 20.99 5.28 8.33
C TYR A 264 22.53 5.34 8.47
N VAL A 265 23.24 4.42 7.83
CA VAL A 265 24.72 4.43 7.83
C VAL A 265 25.24 5.66 7.09
N LEU A 266 24.70 5.96 5.91
CA LEU A 266 25.07 7.15 5.14
C LEU A 266 24.84 8.45 5.93
N SER A 267 23.70 8.58 6.61
CA SER A 267 23.40 9.72 7.50
C SER A 267 24.39 9.85 8.66
N SER A 268 24.89 8.72 9.17
CA SER A 268 25.90 8.69 10.24
C SER A 268 27.26 9.17 9.76
N LEU A 269 27.64 8.86 8.52
CA LEU A 269 28.88 9.33 7.90
C LEU A 269 28.83 10.83 7.61
N MET A 270 27.70 11.32 7.10
CA MET A 270 27.52 12.74 6.75
C MET A 270 27.38 13.66 7.98
N LYS A 271 27.01 13.12 9.15
CA LYS A 271 26.85 13.84 10.43
C LYS A 271 25.97 15.09 10.32
N SER A 272 24.93 15.03 9.48
CA SER A 272 24.06 16.17 9.20
C SER A 272 22.66 15.92 9.72
N GLU A 273 22.18 16.81 10.58
CA GLU A 273 20.83 16.75 11.16
C GLU A 273 19.72 16.83 10.09
N LYS A 274 19.99 17.52 8.97
CA LYS A 274 19.06 17.60 7.84
C LYS A 274 18.74 16.20 7.28
N HIS A 275 19.78 15.40 7.04
CA HIS A 275 19.66 14.05 6.46
C HIS A 275 18.96 13.10 7.45
N TRP A 276 19.25 13.23 8.74
CA TRP A 276 18.51 12.50 9.77
C TRP A 276 17.03 12.83 9.80
N ASN A 277 16.67 14.10 9.72
CA ASN A 277 15.27 14.52 9.67
C ASN A 277 14.58 14.06 8.38
N GLU A 278 15.29 14.04 7.26
CA GLU A 278 14.78 13.55 5.98
C GLU A 278 14.54 12.04 6.00
N LEU A 279 15.51 11.27 6.50
CA LEU A 279 15.39 9.83 6.69
C LEU A 279 14.23 9.48 7.64
N ALA A 280 14.10 10.22 8.75
CA ALA A 280 13.00 9.99 9.69
C ALA A 280 11.63 10.24 9.05
N LYS A 281 11.50 11.29 8.22
CA LYS A 281 10.27 11.56 7.48
C LYS A 281 9.97 10.46 6.45
N ALA A 282 10.99 9.97 5.74
CA ALA A 282 10.82 8.88 4.78
C ALA A 282 10.37 7.58 5.48
N ALA A 283 11.02 7.22 6.59
CA ALA A 283 10.63 6.05 7.39
C ALA A 283 9.19 6.15 7.90
N LEU A 284 8.80 7.30 8.48
CA LEU A 284 7.42 7.56 8.91
C LEU A 284 6.41 7.46 7.77
N TYR A 285 6.76 8.01 6.60
CA TYR A 285 5.87 7.99 5.45
C TYR A 285 5.64 6.55 4.94
N SER A 286 6.66 5.69 5.01
CA SER A 286 6.55 4.25 4.73
C SER A 286 6.03 3.41 5.91
N LEU A 287 5.52 4.06 6.97
CA LEU A 287 5.01 3.43 8.19
C LEU A 287 6.03 2.56 8.95
N ASP A 288 7.33 2.75 8.70
CA ASP A 288 8.41 2.09 9.45
C ASP A 288 8.67 2.87 10.76
N THR A 289 7.83 2.59 11.75
CA THR A 289 7.88 3.23 13.08
C THR A 289 9.15 2.86 13.85
N GLU A 290 9.69 1.65 13.64
CA GLU A 290 10.89 1.17 14.32
C GLU A 290 12.15 1.90 13.81
N ALA A 291 12.29 2.07 12.49
CA ALA A 291 13.37 2.87 11.93
C ALA A 291 13.24 4.34 12.38
N ALA A 292 12.04 4.92 12.29
CA ALA A 292 11.78 6.28 12.74
C ALA A 292 12.11 6.49 14.24
N TYR A 293 11.76 5.52 15.09
CA TYR A 293 12.04 5.54 16.52
C TYR A 293 13.55 5.61 16.80
N ARG A 294 14.33 4.72 16.18
CA ARG A 294 15.80 4.70 16.31
C ARG A 294 16.43 6.01 15.87
N ILE A 295 15.91 6.61 14.79
CA ILE A 295 16.41 7.89 14.28
C ILE A 295 16.09 9.04 15.24
N PHE A 296 14.87 9.12 15.77
CA PHE A 296 14.51 10.20 16.71
C PHE A 296 15.19 10.06 18.07
N GLN A 297 15.45 8.84 18.54
CA GLN A 297 16.31 8.61 19.70
C GLN A 297 17.70 9.19 19.48
N LYS A 298 18.31 8.93 18.31
CA LYS A 298 19.63 9.46 17.96
C LYS A 298 19.64 10.99 17.87
N LEU A 299 18.57 11.59 17.40
CA LEU A 299 18.39 13.04 17.35
C LEU A 299 18.09 13.67 18.72
N GLY A 300 17.83 12.89 19.76
CA GLY A 300 17.40 13.40 21.07
C GLY A 300 16.00 14.02 21.05
N ALA A 301 15.17 13.67 20.07
CA ALA A 301 13.81 14.20 19.90
C ALA A 301 12.81 13.46 20.80
N GLY A 302 12.94 13.63 22.12
CA GLY A 302 12.19 12.86 23.12
C GLY A 302 10.66 12.93 22.98
N ASN A 303 10.12 14.08 22.55
CA ASN A 303 8.68 14.22 22.27
C ASN A 303 8.19 13.30 21.15
N LYS A 304 8.99 13.12 20.09
CA LYS A 304 8.66 12.24 18.97
C LYS A 304 8.79 10.76 19.36
N VAL A 305 9.77 10.45 20.19
CA VAL A 305 9.98 9.10 20.75
C VAL A 305 8.77 8.68 21.58
N LEU A 306 8.27 9.56 22.46
CA LEU A 306 7.06 9.28 23.26
C LEU A 306 5.83 8.99 22.39
N ILE A 307 5.60 9.81 21.36
CA ILE A 307 4.47 9.59 20.42
C ILE A 307 4.61 8.24 19.72
N LEU A 308 5.82 7.86 19.28
CA LEU A 308 6.06 6.57 18.64
C LEU A 308 5.86 5.39 19.60
N GLU A 309 6.17 5.56 20.89
CA GLU A 309 5.89 4.54 21.91
C GLU A 309 4.38 4.36 22.13
N GLU A 310 3.61 5.45 22.14
CA GLU A 310 2.15 5.41 22.29
C GLU A 310 1.45 4.67 21.13
N ILE A 311 1.98 4.77 19.90
CA ILE A 311 1.38 4.17 18.71
C ILE A 311 2.05 2.85 18.28
N LYS A 312 3.03 2.35 19.05
CA LYS A 312 3.82 1.16 18.69
C LYS A 312 2.98 -0.10 18.51
N GLU A 313 1.93 -0.25 19.30
CA GLU A 313 1.05 -1.44 19.31
C GLU A 313 -0.15 -1.30 18.36
N VAL A 314 -0.21 -0.24 17.55
CA VAL A 314 -1.30 -0.03 16.59
C VAL A 314 -1.07 -0.90 15.35
N GLU A 315 -1.84 -1.98 15.23
CA GLU A 315 -1.77 -2.90 14.09
C GLU A 315 -2.55 -2.42 12.86
N ASP A 316 -3.60 -1.61 13.06
CA ASP A 316 -4.39 -1.05 11.96
C ASP A 316 -3.57 0.01 11.20
N THR A 317 -3.15 -0.33 9.98
CA THR A 317 -2.36 0.50 9.09
C THR A 317 -2.96 1.89 8.90
N LYS A 318 -4.29 2.01 8.79
CA LYS A 318 -4.96 3.30 8.57
C LYS A 318 -4.99 4.15 9.83
N LEU A 319 -5.21 3.52 10.98
CA LEU A 319 -5.14 4.21 12.28
C LEU A 319 -3.72 4.72 12.53
N LEU A 320 -2.71 3.87 12.28
CA LEU A 320 -1.31 4.23 12.39
C LEU A 320 -0.93 5.39 11.45
N ALA A 321 -1.32 5.29 10.18
CA ALA A 321 -1.11 6.34 9.19
C ALA A 321 -1.79 7.66 9.61
N GLY A 322 -2.99 7.59 10.21
CA GLY A 322 -3.70 8.75 10.76
C GLY A 322 -2.91 9.44 11.87
N HIS A 323 -2.40 8.68 12.84
CA HIS A 323 -1.54 9.21 13.90
C HIS A 323 -0.26 9.83 13.35
N ILE A 324 0.37 9.19 12.36
CA ILE A 324 1.58 9.73 11.74
C ILE A 324 1.27 11.04 11.00
N ALA A 325 0.17 11.09 10.23
CA ALA A 325 -0.28 12.29 9.53
C ALA A 325 -0.58 13.46 10.49
N GLU A 326 -1.22 13.18 11.63
CA GLU A 326 -1.54 14.17 12.65
C GLU A 326 -0.28 14.71 13.35
N PHE A 327 0.50 13.82 13.96
CA PHE A 327 1.55 14.23 14.90
C PHE A 327 2.86 14.66 14.22
N PHE A 328 3.18 14.10 13.05
CA PHE A 328 4.46 14.34 12.38
C PHE A 328 4.35 15.24 11.16
N PHE A 329 3.33 15.04 10.33
CA PHE A 329 3.13 15.82 9.11
C PHE A 329 2.18 17.00 9.29
N LYS A 330 1.41 17.04 10.39
CA LYS A 330 0.37 18.06 10.65
C LYS A 330 -0.64 18.19 9.50
N ASN A 331 -0.89 17.09 8.79
CA ASN A 331 -1.87 17.03 7.71
C ASN A 331 -3.20 16.53 8.28
N TYR A 332 -3.95 17.43 8.90
CA TYR A 332 -5.18 17.10 9.63
C TYR A 332 -6.33 16.65 8.74
N GLU A 333 -6.34 17.03 7.46
CA GLU A 333 -7.33 16.56 6.50
C GLU A 333 -7.09 15.10 6.14
N LEU A 334 -5.84 14.75 5.82
CA LEU A 334 -5.45 13.37 5.58
C LEU A 334 -5.68 12.50 6.83
N ALA A 335 -5.26 12.98 8.01
CA ALA A 335 -5.46 12.28 9.27
C ALA A 335 -6.95 11.99 9.55
N GLN A 336 -7.83 12.98 9.34
CA GLN A 336 -9.27 12.78 9.49
C GLN A 336 -9.79 11.67 8.59
N ASN A 337 -9.45 11.69 7.30
CA ASN A 337 -9.92 10.69 6.34
C ASN A 337 -9.42 9.29 6.71
N LEU A 338 -8.15 9.19 7.12
CA LEU A 338 -7.54 7.94 7.57
C LEU A 338 -8.26 7.39 8.81
N TYR A 339 -8.47 8.21 9.84
CA TYR A 339 -9.21 7.82 11.06
C TYR A 339 -10.64 7.39 10.76
N LEU A 340 -11.37 8.11 9.91
CA LEU A 340 -12.74 7.75 9.54
C LEU A 340 -12.82 6.39 8.82
N SER A 341 -11.75 6.01 8.14
CA SER A 341 -11.65 4.75 7.40
C SER A 341 -10.98 3.61 8.17
N SER A 342 -10.59 3.86 9.43
CA SER A 342 -9.91 2.91 10.30
C SER A 342 -10.88 2.25 11.30
N SER A 343 -10.34 1.36 12.12
CA SER A 343 -11.01 0.71 13.25
C SER A 343 -11.48 1.68 14.35
N LYS A 344 -10.92 2.90 14.42
CA LYS A 344 -11.27 3.90 15.45
C LYS A 344 -11.62 5.28 14.84
N PRO A 345 -12.81 5.45 14.24
CA PRO A 345 -13.28 6.73 13.70
C PRO A 345 -13.40 7.86 14.73
N SER A 346 -13.58 7.54 16.02
CA SER A 346 -13.66 8.54 17.08
C SER A 346 -12.38 9.37 17.25
N ALA A 347 -11.22 8.84 16.83
CA ALA A 347 -9.96 9.59 16.84
C ALA A 347 -10.03 10.86 15.97
N ALA A 348 -10.81 10.84 14.88
CA ALA A 348 -11.04 12.04 14.05
C ALA A 348 -11.75 13.15 14.84
N LEU A 349 -12.74 12.78 15.66
CA LEU A 349 -13.47 13.73 16.49
C LEU A 349 -12.57 14.29 17.60
N GLU A 350 -11.83 13.42 18.29
CA GLU A 350 -10.87 13.80 19.34
C GLU A 350 -9.82 14.78 18.80
N MET A 351 -9.23 14.48 17.63
CA MET A 351 -8.29 15.36 16.95
C MET A 351 -8.90 16.75 16.70
N ARG A 352 -10.11 16.82 16.12
CA ARG A 352 -10.75 18.12 15.82
C ARG A 352 -11.09 18.92 17.08
N LYS A 353 -11.44 18.24 18.17
CA LYS A 353 -11.64 18.87 19.50
C LYS A 353 -10.31 19.44 20.02
N ASN A 354 -9.24 18.66 19.98
CA ASN A 354 -7.90 19.08 20.45
C ASN A 354 -7.34 20.28 19.66
N LEU A 355 -7.72 20.41 18.39
CA LEU A 355 -7.37 21.56 17.53
C LEU A 355 -8.31 22.77 17.69
N PHE A 356 -9.32 22.70 18.57
CA PHE A 356 -10.35 23.72 18.75
C PHE A 356 -11.16 24.04 17.47
N GLN A 357 -11.28 23.08 16.55
CA GLN A 357 -12.01 23.22 15.30
C GLN A 357 -13.46 22.79 15.48
N TRP A 358 -14.20 23.58 16.27
CA TRP A 358 -15.51 23.22 16.79
C TRP A 358 -16.57 22.92 15.74
N ASP A 359 -16.64 23.67 14.64
CA ASP A 359 -17.63 23.41 13.60
C ASP A 359 -17.42 22.03 12.93
N SER A 360 -16.16 21.66 12.68
CA SER A 360 -15.80 20.35 12.15
C SER A 360 -16.04 19.25 13.19
N ALA A 361 -15.68 19.50 14.45
CA ALA A 361 -15.93 18.57 15.55
C ALA A 361 -17.42 18.31 15.75
N LEU A 362 -18.28 19.34 15.73
CA LEU A 362 -19.72 19.18 15.85
C LEU A 362 -20.32 18.40 14.68
N LYS A 363 -19.87 18.67 13.44
CA LYS A 363 -20.30 17.88 12.27
C LYS A 363 -19.97 16.39 12.46
N LEU A 364 -18.74 16.08 12.85
CA LEU A 364 -18.32 14.69 13.10
C LEU A 364 -19.07 14.07 14.29
N ALA A 365 -19.29 14.83 15.37
CA ALA A 365 -19.99 14.34 16.56
C ALA A 365 -21.44 13.97 16.25
N THR A 366 -22.15 14.76 15.42
CA THR A 366 -23.53 14.43 15.05
C THR A 366 -23.68 13.07 14.37
N THR A 367 -22.64 12.60 13.67
CA THR A 367 -22.65 11.30 12.99
C THR A 367 -22.01 10.18 13.82
N LEU A 368 -20.92 10.47 14.53
CA LEU A 368 -20.09 9.46 15.21
C LEU A 368 -20.46 9.27 16.69
N SER A 369 -20.80 10.35 17.38
CA SER A 369 -21.06 10.36 18.82
C SER A 369 -22.06 11.48 19.19
N PRO A 370 -23.37 11.28 18.93
CA PRO A 370 -24.38 12.30 19.20
C PRO A 370 -24.43 12.72 20.68
N LEU A 371 -24.07 11.82 21.60
CA LEU A 371 -24.01 12.08 23.04
C LEU A 371 -22.95 13.12 23.43
N GLU A 372 -21.91 13.30 22.61
CA GLU A 372 -20.88 14.31 22.85
C GLU A 372 -21.26 15.70 22.33
N VAL A 373 -22.27 15.83 21.47
CA VAL A 373 -22.69 17.10 20.89
C VAL A 373 -23.00 18.16 21.96
N PRO A 374 -23.73 17.87 23.05
CA PRO A 374 -23.99 18.85 24.10
C PRO A 374 -22.73 19.30 24.84
N LEU A 375 -21.77 18.39 25.06
CA LEU A 375 -20.48 18.67 25.70
C LEU A 375 -19.63 19.60 24.83
N ILE A 376 -19.48 19.27 23.56
CA ILE A 376 -18.71 20.06 22.58
C ILE A 376 -19.37 21.43 22.37
N SER A 377 -20.71 21.48 22.28
CA SER A 377 -21.45 22.75 22.10
C SER A 377 -21.22 23.70 23.27
N LYS A 378 -21.15 23.18 24.50
CA LYS A 378 -20.84 23.97 25.69
C LYS A 378 -19.42 24.56 25.64
N GLU A 379 -18.42 23.78 25.25
CA GLU A 379 -17.03 24.26 25.16
C GLU A 379 -16.86 25.28 24.04
N TYR A 380 -17.50 25.04 22.89
CA TYR A 380 -17.53 26.01 21.80
C TYR A 380 -18.20 27.32 22.21
N ALA A 381 -19.31 27.25 22.95
CA ALA A 381 -20.01 28.42 23.45
C ALA A 381 -19.15 29.28 24.39
N GLU A 382 -18.35 28.65 25.26
CA GLU A 382 -17.40 29.37 26.14
C GLU A 382 -16.34 30.12 25.34
N GLN A 383 -15.80 29.52 24.29
CA GLN A 383 -14.84 30.20 23.41
C GLN A 383 -15.47 31.35 22.62
N LEU A 384 -16.69 31.17 22.10
CA LEU A 384 -17.42 32.22 21.40
C LEU A 384 -17.77 33.39 22.35
N GLU A 385 -18.19 33.09 23.58
CA GLU A 385 -18.44 34.09 24.62
C GLU A 385 -17.17 34.90 24.94
N PHE A 386 -16.02 34.23 25.00
CA PHE A 386 -14.72 34.86 25.25
C PHE A 386 -14.26 35.75 24.08
N THR A 387 -14.46 35.30 22.84
CA THR A 387 -14.09 36.05 21.62
C THR A 387 -15.06 37.18 21.28
N GLY A 388 -16.26 37.19 21.89
CA GLY A 388 -17.23 38.28 21.80
C GLY A 388 -18.39 38.02 20.82
N ASP A 389 -18.47 36.85 20.18
CA ASP A 389 -19.66 36.45 19.41
C ASP A 389 -20.75 35.92 20.35
N ILE A 390 -21.47 36.86 20.95
CA ILE A 390 -22.51 36.58 21.94
C ILE A 390 -23.69 35.83 21.34
N THR A 391 -24.01 36.08 20.07
CA THR A 391 -25.16 35.47 19.38
C THR A 391 -24.95 33.98 19.11
N ALA A 392 -23.78 33.62 18.57
CA ALA A 392 -23.44 32.22 18.33
C ALA A 392 -23.18 31.48 19.64
N ALA A 393 -22.57 32.14 20.64
CA ALA A 393 -22.38 31.56 21.97
C ALA A 393 -23.71 31.14 22.62
N LEU A 394 -24.71 32.03 22.57
CA LEU A 394 -26.04 31.75 23.14
C LEU A 394 -26.69 30.53 22.49
N SER A 395 -26.66 30.44 21.15
CA SER A 395 -27.22 29.29 20.43
C SER A 395 -26.52 27.97 20.78
N ASN A 396 -25.20 27.99 20.96
CA ASN A 396 -24.45 26.79 21.33
C ASN A 396 -24.66 26.39 22.80
N TYR A 397 -24.82 27.34 23.73
CA TYR A 397 -25.23 26.99 25.10
C TYR A 397 -26.63 26.38 25.18
N GLU A 398 -27.58 26.85 24.36
CA GLU A 398 -28.91 26.26 24.26
C GLU A 398 -28.84 24.80 23.77
N LYS A 399 -28.01 24.50 22.77
CA LYS A 399 -27.73 23.12 22.33
C LYS A 399 -27.10 22.28 23.45
N GLY A 400 -26.22 22.88 24.25
CA GLY A 400 -25.57 22.23 25.39
C GLY A 400 -26.54 21.72 26.47
N LEU A 401 -27.78 22.22 26.53
CA LEU A 401 -28.77 21.77 27.52
C LEU A 401 -29.32 20.36 27.24
N GLN A 402 -29.15 19.84 26.03
CA GLN A 402 -29.67 18.53 25.61
C GLN A 402 -28.74 17.37 26.03
N ILE A 403 -28.06 17.48 27.16
CA ILE A 403 -27.12 16.46 27.64
C ILE A 403 -27.86 15.20 28.11
N GLU A 404 -27.40 14.05 27.65
CA GLU A 404 -27.88 12.72 28.07
C GLU A 404 -26.72 11.95 28.72
N SER A 405 -26.89 11.53 29.99
CA SER A 405 -25.89 10.75 30.73
C SER A 405 -26.58 9.92 31.82
N SER A 406 -25.94 8.85 32.27
CA SER A 406 -26.40 8.07 33.43
C SER A 406 -26.08 8.75 34.77
N ASP A 407 -25.15 9.71 34.79
CA ASP A 407 -24.74 10.42 36.00
C ASP A 407 -25.48 11.75 36.16
N GLU A 408 -26.44 11.77 37.10
CA GLU A 408 -27.26 12.93 37.40
C GLU A 408 -26.44 14.14 37.90
N TYR A 409 -25.32 13.90 38.60
CA TYR A 409 -24.45 14.96 39.08
C TYR A 409 -23.73 15.66 37.92
N LEU A 410 -23.22 14.90 36.95
CA LEU A 410 -22.58 15.45 35.75
C LEU A 410 -23.58 16.26 34.91
N ILE A 411 -24.79 15.74 34.72
CA ILE A 411 -25.88 16.45 34.03
C ILE A 411 -26.15 17.79 34.73
N ARG A 412 -26.36 17.78 36.05
CA ARG A 412 -26.71 18.99 36.79
C ARG A 412 -25.60 20.03 36.74
N ARG A 413 -24.34 19.60 36.87
CA ARG A 413 -23.17 20.48 36.75
C ARG A 413 -23.08 21.10 35.35
N HIS A 414 -23.23 20.29 34.30
CA HIS A 414 -23.17 20.75 32.91
C HIS A 414 -24.29 21.74 32.57
N ILE A 415 -25.53 21.40 32.95
CA ILE A 415 -26.70 22.26 32.74
C ILE A 415 -26.51 23.61 33.45
N ASN A 416 -25.98 23.62 34.67
CA ASN A 416 -25.74 24.85 35.42
C ASN A 416 -24.74 25.77 34.70
N VAL A 417 -23.69 25.22 34.10
CA VAL A 417 -22.73 26.00 33.30
C VAL A 417 -23.41 26.60 32.07
N CYS A 418 -24.20 25.80 31.34
CA CYS A 418 -24.94 26.28 30.17
C CYS A 418 -25.95 27.37 30.54
N LYS A 419 -26.74 27.18 31.61
CA LYS A 419 -27.69 28.19 32.11
C LYS A 419 -26.99 29.49 32.51
N ALA A 420 -25.85 29.41 33.19
CA ALA A 420 -25.06 30.58 33.55
C ALA A 420 -24.52 31.31 32.30
N GLY A 421 -24.06 30.57 31.29
CA GLY A 421 -23.64 31.10 29.99
C GLY A 421 -24.78 31.82 29.25
N ILE A 422 -25.97 31.20 29.18
CA ILE A 422 -27.17 31.81 28.58
C ILE A 422 -27.53 33.11 29.31
N ALA A 423 -27.48 33.13 30.64
CA ALA A 423 -27.77 34.34 31.41
C ALA A 423 -26.77 35.47 31.10
N ARG A 424 -25.46 35.19 31.10
CA ARG A 424 -24.43 36.20 30.80
C ARG A 424 -24.53 36.73 29.37
N THR A 425 -24.68 35.84 28.40
CA THR A 425 -24.81 36.21 26.98
C THR A 425 -26.09 36.99 26.72
N SER A 426 -27.21 36.64 27.35
CA SER A 426 -28.49 37.39 27.24
C SER A 426 -28.41 38.82 27.80
N ILE A 427 -27.65 39.03 28.89
CA ILE A 427 -27.39 40.40 29.40
C ILE A 427 -26.62 41.20 28.35
N ARG A 428 -25.57 40.61 27.79
CA ARG A 428 -24.68 41.28 26.84
C ARG A 428 -25.35 41.57 25.50
N SER A 429 -26.30 40.74 25.06
CA SER A 429 -27.06 40.96 23.82
C SER A 429 -28.25 41.92 23.99
N GLY A 430 -28.60 42.33 25.22
CA GLY A 430 -29.76 43.18 25.50
C GLY A 430 -31.11 42.48 25.32
N ASP A 431 -31.13 41.14 25.21
CA ASP A 431 -32.34 40.35 25.05
C ASP A 431 -32.98 40.03 26.41
N TYR A 432 -33.72 41.02 26.95
CA TYR A 432 -34.36 40.94 28.28
C TYR A 432 -35.42 39.84 28.38
N ARG A 433 -36.01 39.39 27.26
CA ARG A 433 -36.99 38.28 27.27
C ARG A 433 -36.31 36.96 27.60
N ARG A 434 -35.19 36.67 26.95
CA ARG A 434 -34.40 35.45 27.23
C ARG A 434 -33.80 35.44 28.63
N LEU A 435 -33.45 36.60 29.15
CA LEU A 435 -32.97 36.77 30.53
C LEU A 435 -34.00 36.32 31.58
N GLN A 436 -35.28 36.60 31.35
CA GLN A 436 -36.34 36.25 32.29
C GLN A 436 -36.61 34.73 32.31
N THR A 437 -36.50 34.06 31.15
CA THR A 437 -36.48 32.59 31.06
C THR A 437 -35.27 31.98 31.75
N ALA A 438 -34.06 32.52 31.55
CA ALA A 438 -32.85 32.02 32.21
C ALA A 438 -32.92 32.19 33.74
N ARG A 439 -33.49 33.30 34.23
CA ARG A 439 -33.74 33.54 35.66
C ARG A 439 -34.70 32.50 36.26
N ASN A 440 -35.80 32.20 35.58
CA ASN A 440 -36.75 31.18 36.03
C ASN A 440 -36.12 29.77 36.04
N MET A 441 -35.20 29.50 35.11
CA MET A 441 -34.46 28.23 35.03
C MET A 441 -33.38 28.06 36.11
N LEU A 442 -32.91 29.14 36.75
CA LEU A 442 -31.91 29.09 37.83
C LEU A 442 -32.54 29.05 39.23
N GLN A 443 -33.84 29.36 39.35
CA GLN A 443 -34.58 29.38 40.62
C GLN A 443 -35.33 28.08 40.93
N GLY A 444 -35.41 27.15 39.97
CA GLY A 444 -35.85 25.76 40.16
C GLY A 444 -34.68 24.81 39.99
#